data_AF-A0A2S1JTX2-F1
#
_entry.id   AF-A0A2S1JTX2-F1
#
_cell.length_a   1.000
_cell.length_b   1.000
_cell.length_c   1.000
_cell.angle_alpha   90.00
_cell.angle_beta   90.00
_cell.angle_gamma   90.00
#
_symmetry.space_group_name_H-M   'P 1'
#
loop_
_entity.id
_entity.type
_entity.pdbx_description
1 polymer ?
#
loop_
_entity_poly.entity_id
_entity_poly.type
_entity_poly.pdbx_seq_one_letter_code
_entity_poly.pdbx_strand_id
1 'polypeptide(L)'
;MQSPAPQAPSPEAQELLSQLRDIQEPTAVNWWPPAPGWWILAVLILACLVAATLWWRQRRKKAERNRYRLEAASLLATVDVEQVGAVPEINEILKRVAVTTYSRTECGNLISTAWIEFLKKSAPLEFPIDAQQALLENLYRGSCDPDKNRALQEYAILWVKQHGQPTKNRPQHQGGEAAHV
;
A
#
# COMPACT_ATOMS: atom_id res chain seq x y z
N MET A 1 -74.84 -24.76 56.01
CA MET A 1 -74.26 -24.40 54.69
C MET A 1 -73.61 -25.65 54.14
N GLN A 2 -74.27 -26.35 53.19
CA GLN A 2 -73.77 -27.60 52.61
C GLN A 2 -73.35 -27.30 51.17
N SER A 3 -72.06 -27.40 50.85
CA SER A 3 -71.56 -27.27 49.48
C SER A 3 -71.97 -28.50 48.66
N PRO A 4 -72.53 -28.36 47.44
CA PRO A 4 -72.84 -29.51 46.60
C PRO A 4 -71.55 -30.12 46.05
N ALA A 5 -71.46 -31.45 46.08
CA ALA A 5 -70.35 -32.21 45.55
C ALA A 5 -70.22 -32.03 44.03
N PRO A 6 -68.99 -32.08 43.47
CA PRO A 6 -68.76 -31.94 42.03
C PRO A 6 -69.46 -33.06 41.27
N GLN A 7 -70.34 -32.69 40.34
CA GLN A 7 -71.00 -33.60 39.42
C GLN A 7 -69.95 -34.16 38.44
N ALA A 8 -69.91 -35.48 38.27
CA ALA A 8 -69.06 -36.11 37.27
C ALA A 8 -69.47 -35.64 35.86
N PRO A 9 -68.50 -35.39 34.95
CA PRO A 9 -68.80 -34.90 33.61
C PRO A 9 -69.72 -35.87 32.86
N SER A 10 -70.72 -35.32 32.16
CA SER A 10 -71.66 -36.10 31.36
C SER A 10 -70.93 -36.86 30.24
N PRO A 11 -71.44 -38.03 29.82
CA PRO A 11 -70.82 -38.83 28.76
C PRO A 11 -70.67 -38.06 27.43
N GLU A 12 -71.60 -37.14 27.14
CA GLU A 12 -71.51 -36.22 25.99
C GLU A 12 -70.32 -35.25 26.10
N ALA A 13 -70.05 -34.73 27.31
CA ALA A 13 -68.89 -33.87 27.55
C ALA A 13 -67.56 -34.64 27.41
N GLN A 14 -67.55 -35.92 27.77
CA GLN A 14 -66.40 -36.80 27.57
C GLN A 14 -66.16 -37.10 26.09
N GLU A 15 -67.24 -37.25 25.30
CA GLU A 15 -67.14 -37.43 23.85
C GLU A 15 -66.57 -36.18 23.17
N LEU A 16 -67.03 -34.99 23.56
CA LEU A 16 -66.50 -33.71 23.06
C LEU A 16 -65.02 -33.51 23.42
N LEU A 17 -64.60 -33.93 24.62
CA LEU A 17 -63.19 -33.90 25.02
C LEU A 17 -62.35 -34.91 24.22
N SER A 18 -62.90 -36.07 23.87
CA SER A 18 -62.22 -37.06 23.04
C SER A 18 -62.08 -36.62 21.57
N GLN A 19 -62.92 -35.68 21.12
CA GLN A 19 -62.84 -35.06 19.80
C GLN A 19 -61.89 -33.85 19.73
N LEU A 20 -61.33 -33.39 20.87
CA LEU A 20 -60.17 -32.50 20.83
C LEU A 20 -58.98 -33.29 20.29
N ARG A 21 -58.80 -33.20 18.97
CA ARG A 21 -57.62 -33.68 18.27
C ARG A 21 -56.39 -33.05 18.92
N ASP A 22 -55.53 -33.91 19.45
CA ASP A 22 -54.20 -33.61 19.95
C ASP A 22 -53.52 -32.60 19.01
N ILE A 23 -53.20 -31.42 19.54
CA ILE A 23 -52.54 -30.35 18.79
C ILE A 23 -51.17 -30.90 18.45
N GLN A 24 -50.96 -31.28 17.20
CA GLN A 24 -49.62 -31.58 16.71
C GLN A 24 -48.77 -30.32 16.89
N GLU A 25 -47.87 -30.35 17.87
CA GLU A 25 -46.82 -29.35 18.01
C GLU A 25 -46.05 -29.30 16.67
N PRO A 26 -45.91 -28.12 16.03
CA PRO A 26 -45.10 -28.04 14.84
C PRO A 26 -43.70 -28.49 15.25
N THR A 27 -43.22 -29.56 14.62
CA THR A 27 -41.86 -30.06 14.79
C THR A 27 -40.93 -28.86 14.77
N ALA A 28 -40.17 -28.68 15.85
CA ALA A 28 -39.31 -27.51 16.04
C ALA A 28 -38.57 -27.26 14.73
N VAL A 29 -38.85 -26.11 14.10
CA VAL A 29 -38.21 -25.76 12.84
C VAL A 29 -36.73 -25.64 13.16
N ASN A 30 -35.98 -26.70 12.85
CA ASN A 30 -34.54 -26.70 12.97
C ASN A 30 -34.07 -25.56 12.06
N TRP A 31 -33.58 -24.48 12.68
CA TRP A 31 -33.04 -23.26 12.05
C TRP A 31 -31.80 -23.54 11.16
N TRP A 32 -31.56 -24.80 10.81
CA TRP A 32 -30.34 -25.30 10.21
C TRP A 32 -30.61 -25.90 8.82
N PRO A 33 -29.84 -25.55 7.78
CA PRO A 33 -28.77 -24.57 7.72
C PRO A 33 -29.30 -23.17 7.35
N PRO A 34 -28.59 -22.08 7.71
CA PRO A 34 -28.89 -20.77 7.12
C PRO A 34 -28.91 -20.94 5.60
N ALA A 35 -30.02 -20.53 4.97
CA ALA A 35 -30.21 -20.67 3.54
C ALA A 35 -28.92 -20.25 2.80
N PRO A 36 -28.46 -21.00 1.79
CA PRO A 36 -27.14 -20.83 1.16
C PRO A 36 -26.82 -19.38 0.72
N GLY A 37 -27.84 -18.54 0.53
CA GLY A 37 -27.70 -17.09 0.31
C GLY A 37 -26.94 -16.33 1.40
N TRP A 38 -26.97 -16.76 2.67
CA TRP A 38 -26.18 -16.12 3.74
C TRP A 38 -24.69 -16.39 3.60
N TRP A 39 -24.31 -17.58 3.12
CA TRP A 39 -22.92 -17.88 2.84
C TRP A 39 -22.40 -17.03 1.68
N ILE A 40 -23.21 -16.85 0.64
CA ILE A 40 -22.88 -15.94 -0.48
C ILE A 40 -22.71 -14.51 0.04
N LEU A 41 -23.64 -14.04 0.90
CA LEU A 41 -23.56 -12.71 1.51
C LEU A 41 -22.31 -12.55 2.37
N ALA A 42 -21.99 -13.54 3.21
CA ALA A 42 -20.80 -13.53 4.06
C ALA A 42 -19.51 -13.47 3.23
N VAL A 43 -19.42 -14.27 2.15
CA VAL A 43 -18.29 -14.25 1.22
C VAL A 43 -18.18 -12.90 0.52
N LEU A 44 -19.30 -12.32 0.10
CA LEU A 44 -19.33 -11.02 -0.57
C LEU A 44 -18.87 -9.89 0.37
N ILE A 45 -19.35 -9.89 1.61
CA ILE A 45 -18.90 -8.94 2.64
C ILE A 45 -17.39 -9.10 2.88
N LEU A 46 -16.91 -10.33 3.03
CA LEU A 46 -15.49 -10.60 3.25
C LEU A 46 -14.65 -10.13 2.05
N ALA A 47 -15.09 -10.39 0.82
CA ALA A 47 -14.42 -9.94 -0.39
C ALA A 47 -14.37 -8.40 -0.46
N CYS A 48 -15.46 -7.71 -0.13
CA CYS A 48 -15.49 -6.25 -0.06
C CYS A 48 -14.52 -5.71 1.00
N LEU A 49 -14.46 -6.32 2.19
CA LEU A 49 -13.52 -5.92 3.23
C LEU A 49 -12.05 -6.12 2.80
N VAL A 50 -11.74 -7.25 2.17
CA VAL A 50 -10.40 -7.52 1.63
C VAL A 50 -10.07 -6.52 0.53
N ALA A 51 -10.98 -6.26 -0.42
CA ALA A 51 -10.77 -5.27 -1.47
C ALA A 51 -10.56 -3.86 -0.90
N ALA A 52 -11.38 -3.45 0.07
CA ALA A 52 -11.28 -2.14 0.71
C ALA A 52 -9.96 -1.98 1.48
N THR A 53 -9.55 -3.00 2.24
CA THR A 53 -8.28 -2.97 2.98
C THR A 53 -7.08 -2.95 2.04
N LEU A 54 -7.09 -3.76 0.98
CA LEU A 54 -6.03 -3.73 -0.05
C LEU A 54 -5.96 -2.37 -0.74
N TRP A 55 -7.11 -1.81 -1.13
CA TRP A 55 -7.20 -0.50 -1.76
C TRP A 55 -6.69 0.61 -0.83
N TRP A 56 -7.08 0.58 0.45
CA TRP A 56 -6.66 1.58 1.43
C TRP A 56 -5.17 1.49 1.74
N ARG A 57 -4.61 0.28 1.86
CA ARG A 57 -3.16 0.07 2.03
C ARG A 57 -2.37 0.56 0.83
N GLN A 58 -2.86 0.33 -0.39
CA GLN A 58 -2.24 0.85 -1.61
C GLN A 58 -2.26 2.38 -1.65
N ARG A 59 -3.40 3.00 -1.29
CA ARG A 59 -3.52 4.46 -1.22
C ARG A 59 -2.63 5.07 -0.15
N ARG A 60 -2.57 4.50 1.05
CA ARG A 60 -1.70 4.99 2.13
C ARG A 60 -0.23 4.93 1.74
N LYS A 61 0.23 3.81 1.19
CA LYS A 61 1.59 3.70 0.65
C LYS A 61 1.88 4.73 -0.43
N LYS A 62 0.92 5.04 -1.30
CA LYS A 62 1.07 6.09 -2.33
C LYS A 62 1.11 7.49 -1.70
N ALA A 63 0.29 7.75 -0.68
CA ALA A 63 0.20 9.04 -0.01
C ALA A 63 1.42 9.36 0.85
N GLU A 64 1.88 8.43 1.69
CA GLU A 64 3.12 8.58 2.47
C GLU A 64 4.32 8.80 1.54
N ARG A 65 4.34 8.10 0.40
CA ARG A 65 5.38 8.29 -0.62
C ARG A 65 5.32 9.66 -1.28
N ASN A 66 4.15 10.22 -1.53
CA ASN A 66 4.07 11.58 -2.05
C ASN A 66 4.49 12.62 -1.00
N ARG A 67 4.25 12.36 0.29
CA ARG A 67 4.60 13.31 1.36
C ARG A 67 6.12 13.49 1.49
N TYR A 68 6.88 12.40 1.50
CA TYR A 68 8.35 12.52 1.59
C TYR A 68 8.95 13.18 0.33
N ARG A 69 8.35 12.99 -0.86
CA ARG A 69 8.78 13.68 -2.10
C ARG A 69 8.54 15.17 -2.03
N LEU A 70 7.40 15.59 -1.49
CA LEU A 70 7.07 17.00 -1.30
C LEU A 70 8.03 17.66 -0.31
N GLU A 71 8.30 16.98 0.81
CA GLU A 71 9.23 17.45 1.83
C GLU A 71 10.68 17.54 1.32
N ALA A 72 11.15 16.53 0.58
CA ALA A 72 12.46 16.58 -0.05
C ALA A 72 12.56 17.69 -1.11
N ALA A 73 11.51 17.90 -1.91
CA ALA A 73 11.47 19.00 -2.87
C ALA A 73 11.47 20.37 -2.19
N SER A 74 10.78 20.53 -1.04
CA SER A 74 10.82 21.78 -0.28
C SER A 74 12.19 22.02 0.34
N LEU A 75 12.83 20.99 0.90
CA LEU A 75 14.19 21.10 1.44
C LEU A 75 15.20 21.48 0.36
N LEU A 76 15.11 20.88 -0.82
CA LEU A 76 15.95 21.24 -1.96
C LEU A 76 15.77 22.71 -2.37
N ALA A 77 14.54 23.21 -2.36
CA ALA A 77 14.23 24.59 -2.72
C ALA A 77 14.72 25.62 -1.68
N THR A 78 14.97 25.20 -0.44
CA THR A 78 15.54 26.08 0.60
C THR A 78 17.07 26.12 0.60
N VAL A 79 17.73 25.24 -0.16
CA VAL A 79 19.20 25.26 -0.26
C VAL A 79 19.65 26.54 -0.95
N ASP A 80 20.59 27.24 -0.31
CA ASP A 80 21.21 28.44 -0.85
C ASP A 80 22.32 28.05 -1.84
N VAL A 81 22.05 28.26 -3.13
CA VAL A 81 22.96 27.89 -4.23
C VAL A 81 24.25 28.71 -4.26
N GLU A 82 24.31 29.82 -3.53
CA GLU A 82 25.50 30.67 -3.44
C GLU A 82 26.50 30.18 -2.37
N GLN A 83 26.09 29.23 -1.53
CA GLN A 83 26.97 28.68 -0.50
C GLN A 83 27.86 27.57 -1.06
N VAL A 84 29.10 27.53 -0.57
CA VAL A 84 30.08 26.45 -0.88
C VAL A 84 29.52 25.06 -0.53
N GLY A 85 28.62 25.00 0.46
CA GLY A 85 27.96 23.77 0.93
C GLY A 85 26.73 23.34 0.13
N ALA A 86 26.30 24.08 -0.89
CA ALA A 86 25.05 23.81 -1.62
C ALA A 86 25.02 22.42 -2.28
N VAL A 87 26.08 22.06 -3.01
CA VAL A 87 26.14 20.77 -3.73
C VAL A 87 26.18 19.57 -2.77
N PRO A 88 26.99 19.55 -1.69
CA PRO A 88 26.94 18.49 -0.69
C PRO A 88 25.55 18.33 -0.09
N GLU A 89 24.87 19.43 0.25
CA GLU A 89 23.54 19.43 0.84
C GLU A 89 22.50 18.86 -0.14
N ILE A 90 22.49 19.34 -1.39
CA ILE A 90 21.62 18.81 -2.44
C ILE A 90 21.88 17.31 -2.66
N ASN A 91 23.14 16.89 -2.70
CA ASN A 91 23.52 15.50 -2.91
C ASN A 91 23.11 14.61 -1.73
N GLU A 92 23.24 15.08 -0.49
CA GLU A 92 22.78 14.35 0.69
C GLU A 92 21.26 14.12 0.64
N ILE A 93 20.49 15.15 0.29
CA ILE A 93 19.03 15.04 0.15
C ILE A 93 18.68 14.04 -0.95
N LEU A 94 19.32 14.11 -2.12
CA LEU A 94 19.12 13.15 -3.20
C LEU A 94 19.43 11.71 -2.77
N LYS A 95 20.55 11.51 -2.07
CA LYS A 95 20.94 10.21 -1.52
C LYS A 95 19.91 9.66 -0.54
N ARG A 96 19.39 10.51 0.35
CA ARG A 96 18.35 10.14 1.32
C ARG A 96 17.07 9.68 0.61
N VAL A 97 16.65 10.41 -0.43
CA VAL A 97 15.48 10.05 -1.27
C VAL A 97 15.72 8.73 -2.01
N ALA A 98 16.90 8.55 -2.60
CA ALA A 98 17.24 7.35 -3.33
C ALA A 98 17.28 6.11 -2.43
N VAL A 99 17.94 6.17 -1.27
CA VAL A 99 18.02 5.06 -0.31
C VAL A 99 16.64 4.69 0.22
N THR A 100 15.78 5.69 0.47
CA THR A 100 14.39 5.49 0.89
C THR A 100 13.56 4.76 -0.17
N THR A 101 13.87 4.97 -1.46
CA THR A 101 13.07 4.43 -2.57
C THR A 101 13.61 3.12 -3.16
N TYR A 102 14.93 2.99 -3.28
CA TYR A 102 15.64 1.91 -3.97
C TYR A 102 16.51 1.06 -3.04
N SER A 103 16.40 1.23 -1.71
CA SER A 103 17.22 0.54 -0.71
C SER A 103 18.71 0.95 -0.68
N ARG A 104 19.32 0.76 0.50
CA ARG A 104 20.73 1.12 0.74
C ARG A 104 21.70 0.25 -0.07
N THR A 105 21.35 -0.99 -0.36
CA THR A 105 22.22 -1.95 -1.07
C THR A 105 22.38 -1.60 -2.55
N GLU A 106 21.34 -1.04 -3.19
CA GLU A 106 21.40 -0.72 -4.63
C GLU A 106 22.07 0.63 -4.90
N CYS A 107 21.84 1.64 -4.05
CA CYS A 107 22.26 3.02 -4.35
C CYS A 107 23.13 3.69 -3.28
N GLY A 108 23.22 3.10 -2.08
CA GLY A 108 23.91 3.70 -0.93
C GLY A 108 25.40 3.91 -1.15
N ASN A 109 26.06 2.95 -1.81
CA ASN A 109 27.51 2.97 -2.03
C ASN A 109 27.93 3.58 -3.39
N LEU A 110 26.98 4.06 -4.21
CA LEU A 110 27.31 4.65 -5.51
C LEU A 110 27.96 6.03 -5.34
N ILE A 111 29.04 6.31 -6.05
CA ILE A 111 29.80 7.58 -5.96
C ILE A 111 30.08 8.07 -7.38
N SER A 112 30.32 9.38 -7.54
CA SER A 112 30.77 10.03 -8.78
C SER A 112 29.96 9.60 -10.01
N THR A 113 30.60 8.97 -11.00
CA THR A 113 30.00 8.56 -12.27
C THR A 113 28.89 7.53 -12.10
N ALA A 114 29.10 6.51 -11.25
CA ALA A 114 28.10 5.48 -10.99
C ALA A 114 26.84 6.06 -10.33
N TRP A 115 27.00 7.12 -9.54
CA TRP A 115 25.86 7.84 -8.97
C TRP A 115 25.08 8.62 -10.04
N ILE A 116 25.78 9.32 -10.94
CA ILE A 116 25.14 10.06 -12.04
C ILE A 116 24.40 9.12 -13.00
N GLU A 117 25.00 7.97 -13.33
CA GLU A 117 24.35 6.95 -14.16
C GLU A 117 23.07 6.41 -13.52
N PHE A 118 23.09 6.18 -12.21
CA PHE A 118 21.89 5.80 -11.47
C PHE A 118 20.80 6.87 -11.56
N LEU A 119 21.15 8.16 -11.37
CA LEU A 119 20.19 9.26 -11.48
C LEU A 119 19.57 9.36 -12.89
N LYS A 120 20.39 9.19 -13.95
CA LYS A 120 19.93 9.12 -15.34
C LYS A 120 18.99 7.94 -15.60
N LYS A 121 19.27 6.77 -15.01
CA LYS A 121 18.46 5.56 -15.21
C LYS A 121 17.15 5.58 -14.40
N SER A 122 17.15 6.27 -13.26
CA SER A 122 16.03 6.23 -12.30
C SER A 122 14.90 7.20 -12.63
N ALA A 123 15.10 8.18 -13.51
CA ALA A 123 14.06 9.09 -13.98
C ALA A 123 14.14 9.28 -15.51
N PRO A 124 12.99 9.46 -16.20
CA PRO A 124 12.96 9.81 -17.62
C PRO A 124 13.26 11.30 -17.81
N LEU A 125 14.39 11.76 -17.28
CA LEU A 125 14.83 13.15 -17.28
C LEU A 125 16.21 13.23 -17.93
N GLU A 126 16.39 14.21 -18.81
CA GLU A 126 17.72 14.58 -19.27
C GLU A 126 18.50 15.21 -18.10
N PHE A 127 19.75 14.79 -17.95
CA PHE A 127 20.62 15.31 -16.89
C PHE A 127 21.45 16.47 -17.47
N PRO A 128 21.24 17.72 -17.03
CA PRO A 128 21.99 18.87 -17.53
C PRO A 128 23.51 18.69 -17.33
N ILE A 129 24.31 19.14 -18.30
CA ILE A 129 25.78 19.02 -18.23
C ILE A 129 26.33 19.80 -17.02
N ASP A 130 25.81 21.00 -16.78
CA ASP A 130 26.23 21.85 -15.65
C ASP A 130 25.96 21.19 -14.30
N ALA A 131 24.83 20.49 -14.17
CA ALA A 131 24.50 19.73 -12.96
C ALA A 131 25.41 18.50 -12.78
N GLN A 132 25.83 17.84 -13.87
CA GLN A 132 26.80 16.75 -13.81
C GLN A 132 28.17 17.27 -13.37
N GLN A 133 28.59 18.41 -13.93
CA GLN A 133 29.81 19.09 -13.55
C GLN A 133 29.79 19.51 -12.09
N ALA A 134 28.70 20.10 -11.59
CA ALA A 134 28.55 20.46 -10.18
C ALA A 134 28.82 19.27 -9.24
N LEU A 135 28.19 18.10 -9.51
CA LEU A 135 28.37 16.89 -8.70
C LEU A 135 29.79 16.31 -8.80
N LEU A 136 30.38 16.29 -10.00
CA LEU A 136 31.72 15.76 -10.20
C LEU A 136 32.77 16.68 -9.57
N GLU A 137 32.71 17.98 -9.85
CA GLU A 137 33.65 18.98 -9.36
C GLU A 137 33.59 19.06 -7.83
N ASN A 138 32.40 19.11 -7.22
CA ASN A 138 32.27 19.24 -5.78
C ASN A 138 32.85 18.06 -4.99
N LEU A 139 32.82 16.83 -5.55
CA LEU A 139 33.45 15.67 -4.93
C LEU A 139 34.99 15.77 -4.87
N TYR A 140 35.60 16.59 -5.74
CA TYR A 140 37.05 16.71 -5.87
C TYR A 140 37.60 18.11 -5.52
N ARG A 141 36.77 19.16 -5.55
CA ARG A 141 37.10 20.56 -5.26
C ARG A 141 35.85 21.25 -4.72
N GLY A 142 35.95 21.93 -3.58
CA GLY A 142 34.88 22.79 -3.07
C GLY A 142 34.69 24.06 -3.91
N SER A 143 34.46 23.91 -5.22
CA SER A 143 34.12 25.01 -6.12
C SER A 143 32.69 25.47 -5.86
N CYS A 144 32.51 26.79 -5.85
CA CYS A 144 31.21 27.44 -5.74
C CYS A 144 30.92 28.12 -7.06
N ASP A 145 30.07 27.51 -7.87
CA ASP A 145 29.54 28.08 -9.10
C ASP A 145 28.01 28.13 -8.97
N PRO A 146 27.43 29.30 -8.65
CA PRO A 146 26.00 29.42 -8.36
C PRO A 146 25.10 28.96 -9.51
N ASP A 147 25.54 29.10 -10.76
CA ASP A 147 24.74 28.72 -11.93
C ASP A 147 24.70 27.20 -12.07
N LYS A 148 25.85 26.53 -11.93
CA LYS A 148 25.91 25.05 -11.89
C LYS A 148 25.15 24.48 -10.69
N ASN A 149 25.26 25.12 -9.53
CA ASN A 149 24.55 24.73 -8.30
C ASN A 149 23.03 24.83 -8.50
N ARG A 150 22.56 25.90 -9.15
CA ARG A 150 21.14 26.09 -9.51
C ARG A 150 20.66 25.04 -10.49
N ALA A 151 21.43 24.75 -11.53
CA ALA A 151 21.10 23.68 -12.48
C ALA A 151 20.95 22.32 -11.78
N LEU A 152 21.82 22.02 -10.80
CA LEU A 152 21.72 20.82 -9.98
C LEU A 152 20.50 20.83 -9.06
N GLN A 153 20.20 21.95 -8.42
CA GLN A 153 19.02 22.11 -7.56
C GLN A 153 17.72 21.88 -8.33
N GLU A 154 17.58 22.52 -9.50
CA GLU A 154 16.41 22.37 -10.37
C GLU A 154 16.24 20.92 -10.84
N TYR A 155 17.32 20.30 -11.29
CA TYR A 155 17.33 18.88 -11.64
C TYR A 155 16.92 18.01 -10.45
N ALA A 156 17.47 18.26 -9.26
CA ALA A 156 17.17 17.49 -8.06
C ALA A 156 15.68 17.57 -7.69
N ILE A 157 15.09 18.77 -7.75
CA ILE A 157 13.65 18.99 -7.49
C ILE A 157 12.80 18.21 -8.50
N LEU A 158 13.15 18.25 -9.78
CA LEU A 158 12.45 17.50 -10.83
C LEU A 158 12.59 15.98 -10.63
N TRP A 159 13.80 15.52 -10.33
CA TRP A 159 14.09 14.11 -10.09
C TRP A 159 13.33 13.57 -8.88
N VAL A 160 13.29 14.30 -7.76
CA VAL A 160 12.50 13.91 -6.58
C VAL A 160 11.03 13.76 -6.94
N LYS A 161 10.48 14.59 -7.84
CA LYS A 161 9.08 14.51 -8.28
C LYS A 161 8.80 13.39 -9.28
N GLN A 162 9.78 13.00 -10.11
CA GLN A 162 9.56 12.14 -11.28
C GLN A 162 10.27 10.79 -11.26
N HIS A 163 11.19 10.53 -10.32
CA HIS A 163 11.88 9.24 -10.25
C HIS A 163 10.89 8.07 -10.17
N GLY A 164 11.28 6.98 -10.85
CA GLY A 164 10.52 5.75 -10.97
C GLY A 164 10.48 4.93 -9.68
N GLN A 165 10.04 3.69 -9.78
CA GLN A 165 10.13 2.73 -8.67
C GLN A 165 11.25 1.74 -8.95
N PRO A 166 11.88 1.15 -7.92
CA PRO A 166 12.73 -0.01 -8.12
C PRO A 166 11.91 -1.03 -8.91
N THR A 167 12.37 -1.36 -10.11
CA THR A 167 11.77 -2.44 -10.90
C THR A 167 11.98 -3.70 -10.08
N LYS A 168 10.92 -4.17 -9.40
CA LYS A 168 10.96 -5.43 -8.66
C LYS A 168 11.29 -6.51 -9.69
N ASN A 169 12.57 -6.92 -9.74
CA ASN A 169 13.07 -7.84 -10.73
C ASN A 169 12.22 -9.10 -10.65
N ARG A 170 11.44 -9.38 -11.70
CA ARG A 170 10.71 -10.65 -11.82
C ARG A 170 11.80 -11.71 -11.95
N PRO A 171 11.91 -12.70 -11.04
CA PRO A 171 12.87 -13.77 -11.23
C PRO A 171 12.55 -14.42 -12.58
N GLN A 172 13.46 -14.27 -13.53
CA GLN A 172 13.47 -15.09 -14.73
C GLN A 172 13.77 -16.50 -14.25
N HIS A 173 12.73 -17.31 -14.01
CA HIS A 173 12.86 -18.76 -14.11
C HIS A 173 13.14 -19.05 -15.58
N GLN A 174 14.41 -18.99 -15.95
CA GLN A 174 14.88 -19.47 -17.24
C GLN A 174 14.89 -21.00 -17.12
N GLY A 175 13.98 -21.64 -17.85
CA GLY A 175 13.88 -23.08 -17.95
C GLY A 175 15.18 -23.65 -18.53
N GLY A 176 15.88 -24.45 -17.73
CA GLY A 176 16.90 -25.37 -18.20
C GLY A 176 16.25 -26.65 -18.69
N GLU A 177 15.54 -26.56 -19.80
CA GLU A 177 15.18 -27.71 -20.63
C GLU A 177 16.23 -27.82 -21.74
N ALA A 178 17.16 -28.76 -21.58
CA ALA A 178 17.88 -29.49 -22.65
C ALA A 178 19.19 -30.06 -22.10
N ALA A 179 19.17 -31.35 -21.76
CA ALA A 179 20.28 -32.27 -22.04
C ALA A 179 19.75 -33.71 -21.94
N HIS A 180 18.93 -34.09 -22.91
CA HIS A 180 19.01 -35.44 -23.47
C HIS A 180 20.35 -35.53 -24.19
N VAL A 181 21.29 -36.34 -23.68
CA VAL A 181 22.06 -37.38 -24.40
C VAL A 181 22.55 -38.36 -23.35
#